data_AF-A0ABD7ZYX5-F1
#
_entry.id   AF-A0ABD7ZYX5-F1
#
_cell.length_a   1.000
_cell.length_b   1.000
_cell.length_c   1.000
_cell.angle_alpha   90.00
_cell.angle_beta   90.00
_cell.angle_gamma   90.00
#
_symmetry.space_group_name_H-M   'P 1'
#
loop_
_entity.id
_entity.type
_entity.pdbx_description
1 polymer ?
#
loop_
_entity_poly.entity_id
_entity_poly.type
_entity_poly.pdbx_seq_one_letter_code
_entity_poly.pdbx_strand_id
1 'polypeptide(L)'
;MFTWLINKGKELLYKMGLISGIKKVTDNRKITIDEESYKQIDVWKAIYSGHFAEWHNLKYQTIEGQKQRKMASLNMAKVITQEMSSLIFNEKCSINISDEQLFKEIKNVLDDNNFNREFQRYLEYMLALGGMVIKVYHDGEIKLSFVTADCFVPVSWDNNKVTEGVFINESTKAGKYYTLLEWHLLEHGEEGQKQHVIKNELYVSRNKGELGVKTGLKELYENLEEEVRIDNLSRPTFVYFRPNTANNLDLYSPLGISMYGNSLDVLRSLDIAFDSFQREFVLGKKRIIVPASAIKHVVDPITGAQHRYFDSSDEVYEAMKLEDTQQIQDISVELRVEEHTAAINALLNYLAMQTGFSAGAFSFDGQGVKTATEVVSENSKTFKTKQSNETILEDCIRDLVDVIVDIAALYGTFSTTEDYEVTVTFDDSIAEDQTAEINKQILLVTNQLTSKVKALMKVHGISEEEAQKLLKQIIEENRMAMPENVDFFNLEGNPQQQNNGGE
;
A
#
# COMPACT_ATOMS: atom_id res chain seq x y z
N MET A 1 2.43 -16.11 13.63
CA MET A 1 3.69 -16.59 14.23
C MET A 1 4.57 -15.44 14.76
N PHE A 2 4.49 -14.23 14.19
CA PHE A 2 4.92 -12.94 14.80
C PHE A 2 4.01 -12.48 15.98
N THR A 3 2.83 -13.09 16.07
CA THR A 3 1.58 -12.70 16.75
C THR A 3 1.56 -12.77 18.29
N TRP A 4 2.54 -13.42 18.91
CA TRP A 4 2.57 -13.65 20.37
C TRP A 4 3.78 -12.97 21.03
N LEU A 5 4.82 -12.68 20.25
CA LEU A 5 6.06 -12.02 20.64
C LEU A 5 5.86 -10.60 21.12
N ILE A 6 5.11 -9.82 20.34
CA ILE A 6 4.85 -8.42 20.64
C ILE A 6 3.89 -8.31 21.82
N ASN A 7 2.90 -9.20 21.93
CA ASN A 7 2.04 -9.29 23.12
C ASN A 7 2.86 -9.61 24.38
N LYS A 8 3.94 -10.40 24.30
CA LYS A 8 4.86 -10.65 25.43
C LYS A 8 5.95 -9.59 25.62
N GLY A 9 6.43 -8.95 24.55
CA GLY A 9 7.25 -7.74 24.64
C GLY A 9 6.51 -6.63 25.37
N LYS A 10 5.20 -6.52 25.12
CA LYS A 10 4.26 -5.66 25.84
C LYS A 10 3.93 -6.12 27.26
N GLU A 11 3.74 -7.43 27.47
CA GLU A 11 3.60 -8.02 28.82
C GLU A 11 4.86 -7.76 29.69
N LEU A 12 6.04 -7.58 29.05
CA LEU A 12 7.28 -7.17 29.68
C LEU A 12 7.38 -5.64 29.86
N LEU A 13 6.97 -4.81 28.89
CA LEU A 13 6.80 -3.35 29.07
C LEU A 13 5.84 -3.05 30.26
N TYR A 14 4.82 -3.88 30.44
CA TYR A 14 3.92 -3.87 31.60
C TYR A 14 4.62 -4.30 32.90
N LYS A 15 5.41 -5.39 32.90
CA LYS A 15 6.19 -5.85 34.07
C LYS A 15 7.36 -4.92 34.44
N MET A 16 7.89 -4.15 33.49
CA MET A 16 8.95 -3.16 33.68
C MET A 16 8.40 -1.78 34.09
N GLY A 17 7.08 -1.62 34.23
CA GLY A 17 6.46 -0.37 34.67
C GLY A 17 6.44 0.76 33.62
N LEU A 18 6.62 0.42 32.34
CA LEU A 18 6.61 1.35 31.20
C LEU A 18 5.19 1.57 30.64
N ILE A 19 4.23 0.74 31.05
CA ILE A 19 2.78 0.88 30.81
C ILE A 19 2.09 0.60 32.16
N SER A 20 1.44 1.59 32.77
CA SER A 20 0.91 1.41 34.13
C SER A 20 -0.56 0.97 34.16
N GLY A 21 -0.80 -0.21 34.74
CA GLY A 21 -1.76 -0.33 35.84
C GLY A 21 -1.18 0.35 37.07
N ILE A 22 -1.93 1.27 37.67
CA ILE A 22 -1.50 2.23 38.72
C ILE A 22 -0.68 1.58 39.83
N LYS A 23 0.61 1.97 39.98
CA LYS A 23 1.26 2.34 41.26
C LYS A 23 2.76 2.66 41.10
N LYS A 24 3.09 3.91 41.46
CA LYS A 24 4.39 4.56 41.65
C LYS A 24 4.95 5.34 40.46
N VAL A 25 5.27 6.59 40.80
CA VAL A 25 5.67 7.73 39.98
C VAL A 25 7.15 7.93 40.21
N THR A 26 7.97 7.59 39.22
CA THR A 26 9.30 8.16 38.93
C THR A 26 9.78 7.56 37.60
N ASP A 27 9.97 8.42 36.59
CA ASP A 27 10.74 8.23 35.35
C ASP A 27 10.36 7.15 34.32
N ASN A 28 9.10 7.02 33.92
CA ASN A 28 8.74 6.28 32.70
C ASN A 28 7.70 7.05 31.87
N ARG A 29 8.08 7.45 30.65
CA ARG A 29 7.16 7.90 29.60
C ARG A 29 6.24 6.73 29.26
N LYS A 30 4.97 6.87 29.63
CA LYS A 30 3.97 5.79 29.58
C LYS A 30 3.56 5.56 28.13
N ILE A 31 3.76 4.36 27.59
CA ILE A 31 3.23 3.99 26.27
C ILE A 31 1.73 3.74 26.44
N THR A 32 0.90 4.60 25.83
CA THR A 32 -0.57 4.64 26.05
C THR A 32 -1.38 3.93 24.97
N ILE A 33 -0.78 3.03 24.18
CA ILE A 33 -1.47 2.39 23.06
C ILE A 33 -2.10 1.06 23.48
N ASP A 34 -3.38 0.89 23.15
CA ASP A 34 -4.15 -0.31 23.44
C ASP A 34 -3.58 -1.54 22.70
N GLU A 35 -3.48 -2.66 23.42
CA GLU A 35 -2.98 -3.93 22.87
C GLU A 35 -3.86 -4.43 21.72
N GLU A 36 -5.15 -4.08 21.75
CA GLU A 36 -6.13 -4.49 20.76
C GLU A 36 -5.79 -4.00 19.35
N SER A 37 -5.28 -2.78 19.20
CA SER A 37 -4.87 -2.23 17.90
C SER A 37 -3.89 -3.14 17.15
N TYR A 38 -2.96 -3.77 17.87
CA TYR A 38 -1.96 -4.63 17.25
C TYR A 38 -2.46 -6.04 16.96
N LYS A 39 -3.43 -6.54 17.75
CA LYS A 39 -4.13 -7.78 17.40
C LYS A 39 -4.88 -7.62 16.09
N GLN A 40 -5.44 -6.44 15.83
CA GLN A 40 -6.09 -6.13 14.57
C GLN A 40 -5.09 -6.09 13.41
N ILE A 41 -3.94 -5.44 13.58
CA ILE A 41 -2.84 -5.47 12.60
C ILE A 41 -2.42 -6.91 12.26
N ASP A 42 -2.33 -7.77 13.27
CA ASP A 42 -2.02 -9.20 13.08
C ASP A 42 -3.09 -9.95 12.27
N VAL A 43 -4.37 -9.68 12.55
CA VAL A 43 -5.50 -10.24 11.78
C VAL A 43 -5.41 -9.77 10.32
N TRP A 44 -5.19 -8.48 10.10
CA TRP A 44 -5.03 -7.92 8.75
C TRP A 44 -3.84 -8.56 8.02
N LYS A 45 -2.67 -8.64 8.66
CA LYS A 45 -1.48 -9.30 8.11
C LYS A 45 -1.76 -10.74 7.70
N ALA A 46 -2.48 -11.50 8.53
CA ALA A 46 -2.84 -12.88 8.24
C ALA A 46 -3.78 -13.00 7.02
N ILE A 47 -4.79 -12.13 6.94
CA ILE A 47 -5.73 -12.08 5.82
C ILE A 47 -5.03 -11.66 4.53
N TYR A 48 -4.18 -10.62 4.58
CA TYR A 48 -3.34 -10.19 3.46
C TYR A 48 -2.41 -11.29 2.95
N SER A 49 -1.88 -12.13 3.86
CA SER A 49 -1.06 -13.30 3.50
C SER A 49 -1.85 -14.46 2.88
N GLY A 50 -3.19 -14.37 2.85
CA GLY A 50 -4.08 -15.41 2.31
C GLY A 50 -4.33 -16.58 3.27
N HIS A 51 -4.02 -16.43 4.56
CA HIS A 51 -4.34 -17.45 5.56
C HIS A 51 -4.44 -16.87 6.98
N PHE A 52 -5.68 -16.74 7.44
CA PHE A 52 -6.01 -16.55 8.85
C PHE A 52 -6.62 -17.83 9.42
N ALA A 53 -5.94 -18.48 10.37
CA ALA A 53 -6.27 -19.84 10.83
C ALA A 53 -7.70 -20.00 11.36
N GLU A 54 -8.21 -19.04 12.13
CA GLU A 54 -9.56 -19.10 12.72
C GLU A 54 -10.67 -19.03 11.67
N TRP A 55 -10.37 -18.39 10.53
CA TRP A 55 -11.30 -18.26 9.41
C TRP A 55 -11.14 -19.41 8.41
N HIS A 56 -9.90 -19.71 8.02
CA HIS A 56 -9.63 -20.60 6.89
C HIS A 56 -9.47 -22.08 7.26
N ASN A 57 -9.23 -22.42 8.54
CA ASN A 57 -9.09 -23.83 8.94
C ASN A 57 -10.45 -24.38 9.37
N LEU A 58 -11.07 -25.14 8.47
CA LEU A 58 -12.36 -25.77 8.70
C LEU A 58 -12.17 -27.17 9.28
N LYS A 59 -12.83 -27.45 10.40
CA LYS A 59 -12.89 -28.77 11.02
C LYS A 59 -14.23 -29.41 10.71
N TYR A 60 -14.22 -30.69 10.36
CA TYR A 60 -15.43 -31.46 10.06
C TYR A 60 -15.29 -32.90 10.54
N GLN A 61 -16.41 -33.54 10.86
CA GLN A 61 -16.43 -34.92 11.36
C GLN A 61 -16.56 -35.91 10.20
N THR A 62 -15.80 -37.00 10.27
CA THR A 62 -15.92 -38.16 9.37
C THR A 62 -16.04 -39.45 10.18
N ILE A 63 -16.33 -40.57 9.51
CA ILE A 63 -16.39 -41.90 10.13
C ILE A 63 -15.03 -42.28 10.76
N GLU A 64 -13.93 -41.82 10.18
CA GLU A 64 -12.55 -42.03 10.66
C GLU A 64 -12.12 -41.01 11.74
N GLY A 65 -13.04 -40.14 12.19
CA GLY A 65 -12.78 -39.09 13.18
C GLY A 65 -12.80 -37.67 12.61
N GLN A 66 -12.33 -36.71 13.41
CA GLN A 66 -12.31 -35.29 13.03
C GLN A 66 -11.21 -35.05 12.00
N LYS A 67 -11.58 -34.50 10.84
CA LYS A 67 -10.66 -34.07 9.78
C LYS A 67 -10.63 -32.56 9.69
N GLN A 68 -9.58 -32.05 9.04
CA GLN A 68 -9.39 -30.62 8.78
C GLN A 68 -9.16 -30.38 7.30
N ARG A 69 -9.66 -29.24 6.80
CA ARG A 69 -9.36 -28.73 5.46
C ARG A 69 -9.14 -27.24 5.49
N LYS A 70 -8.39 -26.72 4.51
CA LYS A 70 -8.28 -25.28 4.25
C LYS A 70 -9.46 -24.83 3.38
N MET A 71 -10.12 -23.75 3.77
CA MET A 71 -11.11 -23.05 2.94
C MET A 71 -10.40 -22.40 1.75
N ALA A 72 -10.98 -22.51 0.56
CA ALA A 72 -10.50 -21.76 -0.60
C ALA A 72 -10.76 -20.26 -0.39
N SER A 73 -9.81 -19.42 -0.82
CA SER A 73 -9.91 -17.97 -0.68
C SER A 73 -9.51 -17.32 -1.99
N LEU A 74 -10.16 -16.21 -2.33
CA LEU A 74 -9.77 -15.37 -3.47
C LEU A 74 -8.57 -14.48 -3.14
N ASN A 75 -8.19 -14.40 -1.85
CA ASN A 75 -7.16 -13.50 -1.34
C ASN A 75 -7.41 -12.03 -1.72
N MET A 76 -8.68 -11.60 -1.70
CA MET A 76 -9.05 -10.25 -2.15
C MET A 76 -8.40 -9.14 -1.33
N ALA A 77 -7.99 -9.39 -0.08
CA ALA A 77 -7.24 -8.43 0.72
C ALA A 77 -5.91 -8.03 0.05
N LYS A 78 -5.21 -8.96 -0.61
CA LYS A 78 -4.00 -8.67 -1.40
C LYS A 78 -4.34 -7.91 -2.67
N VAL A 79 -5.41 -8.30 -3.36
CA VAL A 79 -5.81 -7.71 -4.65
C VAL A 79 -6.18 -6.24 -4.46
N ILE A 80 -7.09 -5.93 -3.53
CA ILE A 80 -7.56 -4.55 -3.32
C ILE A 80 -6.44 -3.59 -2.89
N THR A 81 -5.50 -4.04 -2.06
CA THR A 81 -4.39 -3.18 -1.61
C THR A 81 -3.40 -2.94 -2.72
N GLN A 82 -3.09 -3.97 -3.53
CA GLN A 82 -2.20 -3.86 -4.68
C GLN A 82 -2.76 -2.93 -5.76
N GLU A 83 -4.05 -3.06 -6.07
CA GLU A 83 -4.71 -2.20 -7.05
C GLU A 83 -4.72 -0.75 -6.56
N MET A 84 -5.12 -0.51 -5.31
CA MET A 84 -5.17 0.85 -4.76
C MET A 84 -3.77 1.48 -4.65
N SER A 85 -2.75 0.74 -4.21
CA SER A 85 -1.38 1.27 -4.15
C SER A 85 -0.86 1.67 -5.53
N SER A 86 -1.18 0.87 -6.55
CA SER A 86 -0.78 1.14 -7.94
C SER A 86 -1.52 2.34 -8.54
N LEU A 87 -2.75 2.61 -8.10
CA LEU A 87 -3.51 3.78 -8.50
C LEU A 87 -3.01 5.07 -7.83
N ILE A 88 -2.62 4.99 -6.56
CA ILE A 88 -2.15 6.15 -5.77
C ILE A 88 -0.74 6.57 -6.17
N PHE A 89 0.20 5.62 -6.24
CA PHE A 89 1.61 5.95 -6.50
C PHE A 89 2.15 5.11 -7.64
N ASN A 90 2.65 5.79 -8.65
CA ASN A 90 3.34 5.21 -9.80
C ASN A 90 4.66 5.95 -10.05
N GLU A 91 5.49 5.43 -10.95
CA GLU A 91 6.83 5.97 -11.26
C GLU A 91 6.81 7.40 -11.83
N LYS A 92 5.63 7.96 -12.14
CA LYS A 92 5.48 9.33 -12.65
C LYS A 92 5.23 10.37 -11.56
N CYS A 93 5.18 9.99 -10.28
CA CYS A 93 5.16 10.95 -9.19
C CYS A 93 6.41 11.83 -9.24
N SER A 94 6.23 13.15 -9.20
CA SER A 94 7.34 14.11 -9.20
C SER A 94 7.37 14.88 -7.89
N ILE A 95 8.55 14.94 -7.26
CA ILE A 95 8.82 15.72 -6.06
C ILE A 95 9.70 16.88 -6.50
N ASN A 96 9.15 18.09 -6.54
CA ASN A 96 9.86 19.30 -6.93
C ASN A 96 10.22 20.13 -5.70
N ILE A 97 11.40 20.74 -5.72
CA ILE A 97 11.89 21.62 -4.66
C ILE A 97 12.31 22.93 -5.32
N SER A 98 11.95 24.06 -4.72
CA SER A 98 12.19 25.39 -5.30
C SER A 98 13.67 25.72 -5.50
N ASP A 99 14.55 25.20 -4.64
CA ASP A 99 16.00 25.33 -4.78
C ASP A 99 16.58 24.22 -5.68
N GLU A 100 17.22 24.61 -6.78
CA GLU A 100 17.69 23.68 -7.82
C GLU A 100 18.84 22.79 -7.34
N GLN A 101 19.71 23.29 -6.45
CA GLN A 101 20.83 22.50 -5.93
C GLN A 101 20.30 21.46 -4.95
N LEU A 102 19.48 21.90 -4.00
CA LEU A 102 18.84 21.05 -3.02
C LEU A 102 17.95 19.97 -3.67
N PHE A 103 17.22 20.34 -4.74
CA PHE A 103 16.47 19.40 -5.56
C PHE A 103 17.35 18.28 -6.11
N LYS A 104 18.53 18.60 -6.67
CA LYS A 104 19.45 17.60 -7.22
C LYS A 104 19.98 16.67 -6.14
N GLU A 105 20.36 17.21 -4.98
CA GLU A 105 20.89 16.40 -3.87
C GLU A 105 19.83 15.47 -3.30
N ILE A 106 18.61 15.97 -3.04
CA ILE A 106 17.51 15.14 -2.54
C ILE A 106 17.12 14.09 -3.57
N LYS A 107 17.06 14.45 -4.86
CA LYS A 107 16.80 13.48 -5.91
C LYS A 107 17.84 12.35 -5.91
N ASN A 108 19.14 12.67 -5.77
CA ASN A 108 20.18 11.66 -5.65
C ASN A 108 19.94 10.75 -4.43
N VAL A 109 19.62 11.33 -3.26
CA VAL A 109 19.29 10.55 -2.05
C VAL A 109 18.11 9.60 -2.30
N LEU A 110 17.04 10.08 -2.94
CA LEU A 110 15.86 9.27 -3.25
C LEU A 110 16.20 8.14 -4.26
N ASP A 111 16.98 8.45 -5.30
CA ASP A 111 17.39 7.50 -6.33
C ASP A 111 18.33 6.41 -5.75
N ASP A 112 19.33 6.79 -4.95
CA ASP A 112 20.28 5.88 -4.29
C ASP A 112 19.58 4.91 -3.32
N ASN A 113 18.48 5.36 -2.72
CA ASN A 113 17.64 4.54 -1.84
C ASN A 113 16.54 3.77 -2.57
N ASN A 114 16.49 3.82 -3.91
CA ASN A 114 15.42 3.22 -4.73
C ASN A 114 14.02 3.63 -4.25
N PHE A 115 13.85 4.89 -3.85
CA PHE A 115 12.66 5.38 -3.15
C PHE A 115 11.36 5.01 -3.88
N ASN A 116 11.25 5.29 -5.18
CA ASN A 116 10.00 5.03 -5.93
C ASN A 116 9.55 3.55 -5.85
N ARG A 117 10.49 2.62 -6.02
CA ARG A 117 10.20 1.17 -5.99
C ARG A 117 9.82 0.71 -4.59
N GLU A 118 10.59 1.12 -3.59
CA GLU A 118 10.37 0.72 -2.21
C GLU A 118 9.11 1.37 -1.63
N PHE A 119 8.87 2.65 -1.94
CA PHE A 119 7.68 3.38 -1.54
C PHE A 119 6.42 2.74 -2.13
N GLN A 120 6.40 2.36 -3.41
CA GLN A 120 5.26 1.65 -3.99
C GLN A 120 4.98 0.32 -3.26
N ARG A 121 6.03 -0.46 -2.95
CA ARG A 121 5.90 -1.72 -2.22
C ARG A 121 5.35 -1.52 -0.80
N TYR A 122 5.89 -0.54 -0.07
CA TYR A 122 5.48 -0.29 1.31
C TYR A 122 4.16 0.48 1.40
N LEU A 123 3.77 1.24 0.38
CA LEU A 123 2.43 1.81 0.27
C LEU A 123 1.37 0.72 0.26
N GLU A 124 1.62 -0.39 -0.44
CA GLU A 124 0.73 -1.55 -0.36
C GLU A 124 0.64 -2.10 1.08
N TYR A 125 1.78 -2.27 1.76
CA TYR A 125 1.79 -2.73 3.15
C TYR A 125 1.12 -1.73 4.10
N MET A 126 1.23 -0.43 3.85
CA MET A 126 0.55 0.62 4.59
C MET A 126 -0.96 0.47 4.46
N LEU A 127 -1.48 0.27 3.24
CA LEU A 127 -2.91 0.03 3.02
C LEU A 127 -3.37 -1.29 3.64
N ALA A 128 -2.52 -2.33 3.62
CA ALA A 128 -2.84 -3.63 4.18
C ALA A 128 -2.83 -3.67 5.70
N LEU A 129 -1.88 -3.00 6.35
CA LEU A 129 -1.62 -3.08 7.79
C LEU A 129 -2.06 -1.83 8.56
N GLY A 130 -2.47 -0.78 7.86
CA GLY A 130 -2.91 0.49 8.46
C GLY A 130 -1.80 1.52 8.69
N GLY A 131 -0.55 1.21 8.36
CA GLY A 131 0.53 2.20 8.44
C GLY A 131 1.90 1.69 7.98
N MET A 132 2.81 2.62 7.80
CA MET A 132 4.24 2.38 7.59
C MET A 132 5.05 3.53 8.16
N VAL A 133 6.33 3.33 8.40
CA VAL A 133 7.27 4.38 8.80
C VAL A 133 8.45 4.38 7.84
N ILE A 134 8.91 5.57 7.45
CA ILE A 134 10.18 5.74 6.77
C ILE A 134 11.14 6.42 7.76
N LYS A 135 12.19 5.71 8.15
CA LYS A 135 13.28 6.21 8.98
C LYS A 135 14.41 6.72 8.10
N VAL A 136 14.93 7.90 8.42
CA VAL A 136 16.09 8.51 7.76
C VAL A 136 17.28 8.43 8.72
N TYR A 137 18.41 7.92 8.24
CA TYR A 137 19.63 7.82 9.03
C TYR A 137 20.86 7.98 8.13
N HIS A 138 22.03 8.20 8.72
CA HIS A 138 23.28 8.39 8.00
C HIS A 138 24.22 7.22 8.26
N ASP A 139 24.65 6.53 7.20
CA ASP A 139 25.65 5.46 7.22
C ASP A 139 26.61 5.64 6.05
N GLY A 140 27.50 6.62 6.17
CA GLY A 140 28.36 7.12 5.08
C GLY A 140 27.61 7.99 4.06
N GLU A 141 26.39 7.59 3.72
CA GLU A 141 25.42 8.33 2.91
C GLU A 141 24.07 8.36 3.66
N ILE A 142 23.15 9.23 3.23
CA ILE A 142 21.79 9.25 3.77
C ILE A 142 21.03 8.02 3.26
N LYS A 143 20.48 7.23 4.19
CA LYS A 143 19.73 6.02 3.92
C LYS A 143 18.30 6.10 4.44
N LEU A 144 17.39 5.48 3.70
CA LEU A 144 15.97 5.35 4.02
C LEU A 144 15.66 3.90 4.42
N SER A 145 15.09 3.70 5.60
CA SER A 145 14.61 2.40 6.07
C SER A 145 13.10 2.41 6.17
N PHE A 146 12.47 1.51 5.43
CA PHE A 146 11.02 1.34 5.41
C PHE A 146 10.59 0.27 6.42
N VAL A 147 9.62 0.61 7.26
CA VAL A 147 9.15 -0.22 8.38
C VAL A 147 7.64 -0.38 8.28
N THR A 148 7.15 -1.61 8.42
CA THR A 148 5.72 -1.91 8.43
C THR A 148 5.08 -1.61 9.79
N ALA A 149 3.76 -1.38 9.83
CA ALA A 149 3.05 -1.02 11.07
C ALA A 149 3.25 -1.99 12.25
N ASP A 150 3.45 -3.29 11.98
CA ASP A 150 3.67 -4.31 13.01
C ASP A 150 5.04 -4.22 13.70
N CYS A 151 5.99 -3.50 13.10
CA CYS A 151 7.34 -3.32 13.63
C CYS A 151 7.57 -1.93 14.25
N PHE A 152 6.49 -1.16 14.49
CA PHE A 152 6.56 0.19 15.04
C PHE A 152 5.56 0.42 16.18
N VAL A 153 6.02 1.07 17.25
CA VAL A 153 5.20 1.45 18.39
C VAL A 153 5.30 2.95 18.66
N PRO A 154 4.26 3.74 18.38
CA PRO A 154 4.25 5.15 18.78
C PRO A 154 4.32 5.28 20.30
N VAL A 155 5.13 6.20 20.78
CA VAL A 155 5.30 6.52 22.20
C VAL A 155 4.62 7.84 22.54
N SER A 156 4.73 8.81 21.65
CA SER A 156 4.16 10.15 21.79
C SER A 156 3.75 10.69 20.42
N TRP A 157 2.66 11.44 20.40
CA TRP A 157 2.07 12.03 19.20
C TRP A 157 1.31 13.29 19.55
N ASP A 158 1.13 14.17 18.57
CA ASP A 158 0.23 15.32 18.64
C ASP A 158 -0.83 15.23 17.53
N ASN A 159 -1.63 16.29 17.37
CA ASN A 159 -2.67 16.34 16.33
C ASN A 159 -2.11 16.32 14.90
N ASN A 160 -0.81 16.55 14.74
CA ASN A 160 -0.14 16.64 13.46
C ASN A 160 0.60 15.34 13.14
N LYS A 161 1.46 14.85 14.05
CA LYS A 161 2.33 13.70 13.79
C LYS A 161 2.73 12.91 15.03
N VAL A 162 3.20 11.68 14.78
CA VAL A 162 3.91 10.86 15.77
C VAL A 162 5.30 11.44 15.95
N THR A 163 5.68 11.76 17.19
CA THR A 163 6.94 12.44 17.53
C THR A 163 7.96 11.53 18.18
N GLU A 164 7.52 10.45 18.82
CA GLU A 164 8.38 9.48 19.48
C GLU A 164 7.88 8.06 19.18
N GLY A 165 8.78 7.10 19.07
CA GLY A 165 8.42 5.74 18.70
C GLY A 165 9.50 4.70 18.99
N VAL A 166 9.11 3.43 18.98
CA VAL A 166 10.01 2.28 19.13
C VAL A 166 9.94 1.44 17.86
N PHE A 167 11.10 1.18 17.28
CA PHE A 167 11.26 0.27 16.16
C PHE A 167 11.67 -1.11 16.66
N ILE A 168 11.05 -2.13 16.12
CA ILE A 168 11.29 -3.54 16.48
C ILE A 168 11.93 -4.22 15.29
N ASN A 169 13.15 -4.73 15.46
CA ASN A 169 13.85 -5.49 14.43
C ASN A 169 14.20 -6.89 14.95
N GLU A 170 13.77 -7.91 14.23
CA GLU A 170 14.03 -9.31 14.58
C GLU A 170 15.03 -9.95 13.62
N SER A 171 16.00 -10.67 14.19
CA SER A 171 17.00 -11.41 13.41
C SER A 171 17.25 -12.79 14.03
N THR A 172 17.77 -13.71 13.23
CA THR A 172 18.07 -15.08 13.68
C THR A 172 19.53 -15.40 13.38
N LYS A 173 20.29 -15.82 14.40
CA LYS A 173 21.70 -16.19 14.27
C LYS A 173 21.98 -17.44 15.11
N ALA A 174 22.56 -18.47 14.48
CA ALA A 174 22.93 -19.73 15.13
C ALA A 174 21.81 -20.39 15.97
N GLY A 175 20.56 -20.34 15.48
CA GLY A 175 19.40 -20.93 16.17
C GLY A 175 18.88 -20.13 17.38
N LYS A 176 19.43 -18.95 17.64
CA LYS A 176 18.89 -17.97 18.59
C LYS A 176 18.14 -16.86 17.84
N TYR A 177 17.10 -16.35 18.47
CA TYR A 177 16.27 -15.24 17.99
C TYR A 177 16.66 -13.98 18.74
N TYR A 178 16.99 -12.92 18.02
CA TYR A 178 17.37 -11.64 18.57
C TYR A 178 16.32 -10.59 18.22
N THR A 179 15.96 -9.76 19.18
CA THR A 179 15.04 -8.63 18.98
C THR A 179 15.75 -7.36 19.43
N LEU A 180 15.95 -6.43 18.49
CA LEU A 180 16.47 -5.09 18.74
C LEU A 180 15.28 -4.13 18.91
N LEU A 181 15.25 -3.42 20.02
CA LEU A 181 14.35 -2.29 20.26
C LEU A 181 15.15 -1.00 20.11
N GLU A 182 14.80 -0.21 19.10
CA GLU A 182 15.40 1.09 18.83
C GLU A 182 14.39 2.18 19.17
N TRP A 183 14.64 2.89 20.26
CA TRP A 183 13.77 3.93 20.80
C TRP A 183 14.19 5.28 20.24
N HIS A 184 13.23 6.03 19.72
CA HIS A 184 13.39 7.42 19.27
C HIS A 184 12.58 8.31 20.20
N LEU A 185 13.28 9.06 21.04
CA LEU A 185 12.70 9.84 22.14
C LEU A 185 13.11 11.31 22.03
N LEU A 186 12.24 12.21 22.47
CA LEU A 186 12.53 13.65 22.56
C LEU A 186 12.73 14.05 24.02
N GLU A 187 13.96 14.07 24.50
CA GLU A 187 14.32 14.48 25.87
C GLU A 187 14.59 15.99 25.95
N HIS A 188 14.57 16.55 27.16
CA HIS A 188 15.02 17.93 27.39
C HIS A 188 16.43 17.85 27.95
N GLY A 189 17.38 18.52 27.30
CA GLY A 189 18.75 18.64 27.78
C GLY A 189 18.85 19.50 29.04
N GLU A 190 20.06 19.59 29.60
CA GLU A 190 20.34 20.30 30.87
C GLU A 190 19.94 21.79 30.82
N GLU A 191 19.93 22.41 29.64
CA GLU A 191 19.56 23.81 29.40
C GLU A 191 18.11 24.00 28.90
N GLY A 192 17.30 22.93 28.88
CA GLY A 192 15.89 22.97 28.44
C GLY A 192 15.68 22.88 26.93
N GLN A 193 16.76 22.76 26.14
CA GLN A 193 16.69 22.46 24.71
C GLN A 193 16.20 21.05 24.44
N LYS A 194 15.38 20.88 23.38
CA LYS A 194 14.95 19.55 22.94
C LYS A 194 16.14 18.80 22.34
N GLN A 195 16.34 17.57 22.81
CA GLN A 195 17.39 16.68 22.38
C GLN A 195 16.75 15.38 21.89
N HIS A 196 17.12 14.94 20.69
CA HIS A 196 16.67 13.67 20.16
C HIS A 196 17.57 12.57 20.70
N VAL A 197 16.98 11.54 21.32
CA VAL A 197 17.70 10.45 21.99
C VAL A 197 17.31 9.14 21.34
N ILE A 198 18.32 8.45 20.79
CA ILE A 198 18.17 7.11 20.22
C ILE A 198 18.73 6.11 21.22
N LYS A 199 17.90 5.19 21.72
CA LYS A 199 18.34 4.12 22.64
C LYS A 199 18.18 2.76 21.99
N ASN A 200 19.21 1.94 22.04
CA ASN A 200 19.24 0.61 21.44
C ASN A 200 19.31 -0.46 22.52
N GLU A 201 18.35 -1.39 22.51
CA GLU A 201 18.33 -2.53 23.43
C GLU A 201 18.21 -3.85 22.68
N LEU A 202 19.14 -4.77 22.92
CA LEU A 202 19.12 -6.10 22.31
C LEU A 202 18.64 -7.16 23.30
N TYR A 203 17.73 -8.01 22.83
CA TYR A 203 17.22 -9.15 23.57
C TYR A 203 17.46 -10.44 22.79
N VAL A 204 17.68 -11.54 23.51
CA VAL A 204 17.95 -12.86 22.91
C VAL A 204 17.08 -13.94 23.52
N SER A 205 16.53 -14.79 22.65
CA SER A 205 15.72 -15.95 23.00
C SER A 205 16.14 -17.21 22.27
N ARG A 206 15.89 -18.36 22.91
CA ARG A 206 16.04 -19.69 22.29
C ARG A 206 14.76 -20.16 21.60
N ASN A 207 13.63 -19.54 21.92
CA ASN A 207 12.34 -19.87 21.36
C ASN A 207 11.91 -18.82 20.36
N LYS A 208 11.53 -19.27 19.16
CA LYS A 208 10.87 -18.42 18.17
C LYS A 208 9.55 -17.99 18.78
N GLY A 209 9.37 -16.71 19.07
CA GLY A 209 8.17 -16.32 19.79
C GLY A 209 8.42 -15.64 21.14
N GLU A 210 9.66 -15.55 21.63
CA GLU A 210 9.92 -14.89 22.92
C GLU A 210 10.96 -13.79 22.77
N LEU A 211 10.75 -12.64 23.42
CA LEU A 211 11.73 -11.55 23.47
C LEU A 211 13.03 -12.06 24.14
N GLY A 212 12.86 -12.87 25.20
CA GLY A 212 13.96 -13.48 25.91
C GLY A 212 14.59 -12.54 26.94
N VAL A 213 15.92 -12.51 27.00
CA VAL A 213 16.69 -11.79 28.03
C VAL A 213 17.53 -10.69 27.38
N LYS A 214 17.65 -9.53 28.03
CA LYS A 214 18.54 -8.44 27.56
C LYS A 214 19.97 -8.95 27.47
N THR A 215 20.61 -8.70 26.34
CA THR A 215 22.02 -9.04 26.06
C THR A 215 22.76 -7.80 25.56
N GLY A 216 24.09 -7.87 25.52
CA GLY A 216 24.90 -6.75 25.02
C GLY A 216 24.78 -6.59 23.51
N LEU A 217 24.65 -5.35 23.02
CA LEU A 217 24.51 -5.04 21.59
C LEU A 217 25.62 -5.68 20.74
N LYS A 218 26.85 -5.69 21.27
CA LYS A 218 28.05 -6.22 20.61
C LYS A 218 27.99 -7.71 20.22
N GLU A 219 27.02 -8.48 20.74
CA GLU A 219 26.83 -9.88 20.32
C GLU A 219 26.37 -9.99 18.84
N LEU A 220 25.67 -8.95 18.35
CA LEU A 220 25.12 -8.90 17.00
C LEU A 220 25.53 -7.64 16.22
N TYR A 221 25.62 -6.51 16.91
CA TYR A 221 25.92 -5.20 16.34
C TYR A 221 27.18 -4.63 17.00
N GLU A 222 28.32 -4.76 16.33
CA GLU A 222 29.62 -4.36 16.90
C GLU A 222 29.76 -2.84 17.08
N ASN A 223 29.19 -2.07 16.16
CA ASN A 223 29.33 -0.60 16.09
C ASN A 223 28.09 0.17 16.57
N LEU A 224 27.05 -0.52 17.07
CA LEU A 224 25.82 0.14 17.51
C LEU A 224 25.95 0.57 18.98
N GLU A 225 25.79 1.86 19.23
CA GLU A 225 25.83 2.43 20.58
C GLU A 225 24.52 2.21 21.34
N GLU A 226 24.60 2.06 22.67
CA GLU A 226 23.41 1.88 23.52
C GLU A 226 22.53 3.13 23.59
N GLU A 227 23.14 4.32 23.57
CA GLU A 227 22.44 5.59 23.62
C GLU A 227 23.20 6.63 22.81
N VAL A 228 22.52 7.25 21.85
CA VAL A 228 23.02 8.37 21.06
C VAL A 228 22.14 9.58 21.34
N ARG A 229 22.77 10.68 21.75
CA ARG A 229 22.11 11.96 21.98
C ARG A 229 22.45 12.92 20.85
N ILE A 230 21.43 13.42 20.16
CA ILE A 230 21.55 14.31 19.02
C ILE A 230 20.98 15.67 19.42
N ASP A 231 21.84 16.67 19.48
CA ASP A 231 21.48 18.06 19.71
C ASP A 231 21.01 18.72 18.41
N ASN A 232 20.22 19.80 18.53
CA ASN A 232 19.73 20.63 17.42
C ASN A 232 18.79 19.93 16.42
N LEU A 233 18.28 18.74 16.74
CA LEU A 233 17.25 18.09 15.94
C LEU A 233 15.87 18.32 16.57
N SER A 234 15.04 19.11 15.90
CA SER A 234 13.70 19.48 16.40
C SER A 234 12.60 18.49 15.99
N ARG A 235 12.82 17.74 14.91
CA ARG A 235 11.91 16.74 14.33
C ARG A 235 12.39 15.32 14.60
N PRO A 236 11.49 14.32 14.64
CA PRO A 236 11.91 12.92 14.66
C PRO A 236 12.67 12.56 13.37
N THR A 237 13.63 11.64 13.46
CA THR A 237 14.36 11.13 12.27
C THR A 237 13.53 10.13 11.45
N PHE A 238 12.21 10.18 11.53
CA PHE A 238 11.30 9.28 10.87
C PHE A 238 9.95 9.95 10.59
N VAL A 239 9.22 9.43 9.60
CA VAL A 239 7.88 9.89 9.24
C VAL A 239 6.92 8.72 9.23
N TYR A 240 5.79 8.86 9.95
CA TYR A 240 4.73 7.87 9.98
C TYR A 240 3.66 8.16 8.92
N PHE A 241 3.44 7.19 8.04
CA PHE A 241 2.44 7.24 6.99
C PHE A 241 1.25 6.34 7.37
N ARG A 242 0.04 6.83 7.13
CA ARG A 242 -1.21 6.09 7.37
C ARG A 242 -2.23 6.34 6.26
N PRO A 243 -3.14 5.40 5.99
CA PRO A 243 -4.25 5.63 5.07
C PRO A 243 -5.14 6.80 5.53
N ASN A 244 -5.84 7.47 4.60
CA ASN A 244 -6.84 8.50 4.91
C ASN A 244 -8.18 7.91 5.39
N THR A 245 -8.11 6.92 6.28
CA THR A 245 -9.27 6.36 6.96
C THR A 245 -9.10 6.62 8.44
N ALA A 246 -10.12 7.23 9.05
CA ALA A 246 -10.15 7.44 10.49
C ALA A 246 -10.18 6.08 11.21
N ASN A 247 -9.42 5.96 12.30
CA ASN A 247 -9.41 4.74 13.10
C ASN A 247 -10.71 4.66 13.92
N ASN A 248 -11.63 3.81 13.49
CA ASN A 248 -12.90 3.57 14.17
C ASN A 248 -12.84 2.42 15.19
N LEU A 249 -11.70 1.73 15.31
CA LEU A 249 -11.48 0.67 16.29
C LEU A 249 -10.95 1.25 17.61
N ASP A 250 -10.04 2.23 17.51
CA ASP A 250 -9.57 3.04 18.63
C ASP A 250 -9.52 4.52 18.20
N LEU A 251 -10.48 5.29 18.71
CA LEU A 251 -10.67 6.71 18.37
C LEU A 251 -9.54 7.62 18.89
N TYR A 252 -8.72 7.14 19.83
CA TYR A 252 -7.64 7.91 20.44
C TYR A 252 -6.25 7.46 19.99
N SER A 253 -6.18 6.36 19.22
CA SER A 253 -4.92 5.82 18.71
C SER A 253 -4.40 6.66 17.53
N PRO A 254 -3.09 6.94 17.48
CA PRO A 254 -2.47 7.58 16.32
C PRO A 254 -2.31 6.60 15.15
N LEU A 255 -2.51 5.30 15.38
CA LEU A 255 -2.35 4.27 14.36
C LEU A 255 -3.50 4.33 13.35
N GLY A 256 -3.17 4.16 12.08
CA GLY A 256 -4.17 3.98 11.04
C GLY A 256 -4.79 2.59 11.04
N ILE A 257 -5.83 2.44 10.23
CA ILE A 257 -6.57 1.19 10.02
C ILE A 257 -6.30 0.66 8.61
N SER A 258 -6.25 -0.66 8.46
CA SER A 258 -6.21 -1.30 7.15
C SER A 258 -7.39 -0.86 6.27
N MET A 259 -7.15 -0.71 4.97
CA MET A 259 -8.15 -0.36 3.96
C MET A 259 -9.36 -1.30 3.97
N TYR A 260 -9.15 -2.58 4.33
CA TYR A 260 -10.20 -3.58 4.45
C TYR A 260 -10.54 -3.95 5.89
N GLY A 261 -9.99 -3.23 6.88
CA GLY A 261 -10.21 -3.49 8.30
C GLY A 261 -11.68 -3.44 8.71
N ASN A 262 -12.50 -2.67 7.99
CA ASN A 262 -13.95 -2.57 8.17
C ASN A 262 -14.77 -3.54 7.30
N SER A 263 -14.11 -4.32 6.45
CA SER A 263 -14.73 -5.19 5.43
C SER A 263 -14.46 -6.68 5.67
N LEU A 264 -13.99 -7.04 6.87
CA LEU A 264 -13.59 -8.41 7.22
C LEU A 264 -14.73 -9.42 7.03
N ASP A 265 -15.96 -9.05 7.39
CA ASP A 265 -17.13 -9.91 7.22
C ASP A 265 -17.48 -10.14 5.74
N VAL A 266 -17.29 -9.13 4.90
CA VAL A 266 -17.52 -9.23 3.45
C VAL A 266 -16.45 -10.12 2.83
N LEU A 267 -15.17 -9.93 3.18
CA LEU A 267 -14.11 -10.81 2.73
C LEU A 267 -14.35 -12.26 3.18
N ARG A 268 -14.80 -12.47 4.42
CA ARG A 268 -15.17 -13.79 4.93
C ARG A 268 -16.30 -14.43 4.17
N SER A 269 -17.35 -13.67 3.90
CA SER A 269 -18.49 -14.14 3.12
C SER A 269 -18.07 -14.50 1.69
N LEU A 270 -17.16 -13.73 1.10
CA LEU A 270 -16.62 -13.97 -0.23
C LEU A 270 -15.82 -15.28 -0.30
N ASP A 271 -14.95 -15.52 0.68
CA ASP A 271 -14.19 -16.78 0.75
C ASP A 271 -15.10 -17.99 0.99
N ILE A 272 -16.15 -17.85 1.79
CA ILE A 272 -17.17 -18.91 1.97
C ILE A 272 -17.90 -19.18 0.65
N ALA A 273 -18.31 -18.14 -0.07
CA ALA A 273 -19.00 -18.27 -1.35
C ALA A 273 -18.10 -18.94 -2.40
N PHE A 274 -16.82 -18.54 -2.46
CA PHE A 274 -15.83 -19.10 -3.37
C PHE A 274 -15.50 -20.56 -3.03
N ASP A 275 -15.32 -20.89 -1.74
CA ASP A 275 -15.13 -22.28 -1.29
C ASP A 275 -16.35 -23.15 -1.63
N SER A 276 -17.56 -22.64 -1.42
CA SER A 276 -18.78 -23.35 -1.82
C SER A 276 -18.82 -23.58 -3.33
N PHE A 277 -18.48 -22.57 -4.13
CA PHE A 277 -18.44 -22.66 -5.59
C PHE A 277 -17.43 -23.72 -6.06
N GLN A 278 -16.21 -23.72 -5.52
CA GLN A 278 -15.22 -24.76 -5.82
C GLN A 278 -15.73 -26.16 -5.42
N ARG A 279 -16.38 -26.26 -4.26
CA ARG A 279 -16.94 -27.53 -3.78
C ARG A 279 -18.08 -28.04 -4.63
N GLU A 280 -18.86 -27.17 -5.27
CA GLU A 280 -19.91 -27.56 -6.20
C GLU A 280 -19.35 -28.43 -7.33
N PHE A 281 -18.19 -28.06 -7.91
CA PHE A 281 -17.53 -28.87 -8.94
C PHE A 281 -16.95 -30.19 -8.40
N VAL A 282 -16.49 -30.20 -7.15
CA VAL A 282 -15.96 -31.43 -6.53
C VAL A 282 -17.10 -32.40 -6.18
N LEU A 283 -18.22 -31.89 -5.69
CA LEU A 283 -19.37 -32.69 -5.26
C LEU A 283 -20.27 -33.08 -6.42
N GLY A 284 -20.47 -32.17 -7.37
CA GLY A 284 -21.28 -32.35 -8.57
C GLY A 284 -20.57 -33.11 -9.70
N LYS A 285 -19.43 -33.75 -9.41
CA LYS A 285 -18.91 -34.82 -10.26
C LYS A 285 -20.02 -35.86 -10.46
N LYS A 286 -20.23 -36.27 -11.71
CA LYS A 286 -21.26 -37.24 -12.05
C LYS A 286 -21.03 -38.53 -11.28
N ARG A 287 -22.11 -39.11 -10.78
CA ARG A 287 -22.07 -40.40 -10.08
C ARG A 287 -23.10 -41.31 -10.72
N ILE A 288 -22.63 -42.45 -11.20
CA ILE A 288 -23.49 -43.50 -11.74
C ILE A 288 -23.57 -44.59 -10.67
N ILE A 289 -24.80 -45.00 -10.32
CA ILE A 289 -25.02 -46.17 -9.48
C ILE A 289 -25.21 -47.36 -10.41
N VAL A 290 -24.29 -48.33 -10.31
CA VAL A 290 -24.36 -49.58 -11.10
C VAL A 290 -24.74 -50.77 -10.22
N PRO A 291 -25.58 -51.70 -10.74
CA PRO A 291 -25.83 -52.97 -10.06
C PRO A 291 -24.53 -53.76 -9.85
N ALA A 292 -24.46 -54.53 -8.76
CA ALA A 292 -23.28 -55.34 -8.43
C ALA A 292 -22.88 -56.34 -9.53
N SER A 293 -23.84 -56.72 -10.40
CA SER A 293 -23.62 -57.58 -11.57
C SER A 293 -22.88 -56.92 -12.72
N ALA A 294 -22.80 -55.59 -12.76
CA ALA A 294 -22.14 -54.82 -13.82
C ALA A 294 -20.66 -54.52 -13.53
N ILE A 295 -20.15 -54.89 -12.34
CA ILE A 295 -18.75 -54.72 -11.94
C ILE A 295 -17.91 -55.89 -12.49
N LYS A 296 -16.80 -55.60 -13.17
CA LYS A 296 -15.92 -56.61 -13.75
C LYS A 296 -15.18 -57.40 -12.66
N HIS A 297 -14.99 -58.69 -12.91
CA HIS A 297 -14.19 -59.58 -12.08
C HIS A 297 -12.76 -59.64 -12.62
N VAL A 298 -11.75 -59.47 -11.76
CA VAL A 298 -10.36 -59.85 -12.07
C VAL A 298 -9.93 -60.91 -11.06
N VAL A 299 -9.31 -61.96 -11.59
CA VAL A 299 -8.69 -63.02 -10.80
C VAL A 299 -7.26 -62.58 -10.54
N ASP A 300 -6.89 -62.45 -9.27
CA ASP A 300 -5.51 -62.18 -8.90
C ASP A 300 -4.63 -63.35 -9.39
N PRO A 301 -3.64 -63.11 -10.28
CA PRO A 301 -2.85 -64.15 -10.92
C PRO A 301 -1.95 -64.93 -9.94
N ILE A 302 -1.75 -64.45 -8.70
CA ILE A 302 -0.90 -65.10 -7.69
C ILE A 302 -1.75 -65.87 -6.67
N THR A 303 -2.85 -65.28 -6.20
CA THR A 303 -3.66 -65.86 -5.11
C THR A 303 -4.88 -66.64 -5.61
N GLY A 304 -5.27 -66.50 -6.88
CA GLY A 304 -6.47 -67.10 -7.44
C GLY A 304 -7.78 -66.55 -6.86
N ALA A 305 -7.70 -65.55 -5.98
CA ALA A 305 -8.87 -64.92 -5.37
C ALA A 305 -9.54 -63.99 -6.39
N GLN A 306 -10.87 -64.07 -6.46
CA GLN A 306 -11.65 -63.13 -7.26
C GLN A 306 -11.75 -61.81 -6.52
N HIS A 307 -11.05 -60.80 -7.02
CA HIS A 307 -11.20 -59.43 -6.55
C HIS A 307 -12.16 -58.69 -7.48
N ARG A 308 -13.19 -58.12 -6.87
CA ARG A 308 -13.92 -57.02 -7.51
C ARG A 308 -13.05 -55.80 -7.31
N TYR A 309 -12.57 -55.21 -8.39
CA TYR A 309 -11.77 -54.01 -8.33
C TYR A 309 -12.51 -52.85 -8.99
N PHE A 310 -12.27 -51.67 -8.43
CA PHE A 310 -12.74 -50.38 -8.91
C PHE A 310 -11.50 -49.63 -9.40
N ASP A 311 -11.56 -49.07 -10.61
CA ASP A 311 -10.56 -48.13 -11.08
C ASP A 311 -11.00 -46.72 -10.70
N SER A 312 -10.20 -46.01 -9.91
CA SER A 312 -10.48 -44.64 -9.47
C SER A 312 -10.54 -43.60 -10.60
N SER A 313 -10.18 -43.98 -11.82
CA SER A 313 -10.38 -43.18 -13.02
C SER A 313 -11.77 -43.33 -13.66
N ASP A 314 -12.57 -44.34 -13.24
CA ASP A 314 -13.97 -44.50 -13.63
C ASP A 314 -14.88 -43.85 -12.56
N GLU A 315 -15.69 -42.84 -12.92
CA GLU A 315 -16.51 -42.02 -12.00
C GLU A 315 -17.76 -42.74 -11.40
N VAL A 316 -17.66 -44.02 -11.06
CA VAL A 316 -18.80 -44.90 -10.70
C VAL A 316 -18.71 -45.37 -9.24
N TYR A 317 -19.79 -45.27 -8.44
CA TYR A 317 -19.81 -45.82 -7.07
C TYR A 317 -20.48 -47.20 -6.98
N GLU A 318 -20.02 -47.97 -5.98
CA GLU A 318 -20.37 -49.36 -5.66
C GLU A 318 -21.84 -49.56 -5.23
N ALA A 319 -22.34 -50.76 -5.52
CA ALA A 319 -23.72 -51.21 -5.48
C ALA A 319 -24.40 -51.17 -4.10
N MET A 320 -25.54 -50.49 -4.01
CA MET A 320 -26.56 -50.84 -3.03
C MET A 320 -27.30 -52.10 -3.51
N LYS A 321 -27.54 -53.07 -2.62
CA LYS A 321 -28.56 -54.11 -2.84
C LYS A 321 -29.94 -53.44 -2.80
N LEU A 322 -30.34 -52.87 -3.93
CA LEU A 322 -31.73 -52.53 -4.18
C LEU A 322 -32.46 -53.86 -4.40
N GLU A 323 -33.35 -54.23 -3.48
CA GLU A 323 -34.28 -55.33 -3.73
C GLU A 323 -35.08 -54.99 -5.02
N ASP A 324 -34.98 -55.88 -6.00
CA ASP A 324 -35.75 -55.95 -7.25
C ASP A 324 -35.62 -54.84 -8.31
N THR A 325 -34.63 -53.95 -8.26
CA THR A 325 -34.39 -52.99 -9.37
C THR A 325 -32.95 -53.03 -9.91
N GLN A 326 -32.76 -53.75 -11.02
CA GLN A 326 -31.49 -53.82 -11.79
C GLN A 326 -31.30 -52.65 -12.76
N GLN A 327 -31.68 -51.43 -12.39
CA GLN A 327 -31.56 -50.27 -13.28
C GLN A 327 -30.34 -49.43 -12.89
N ILE A 328 -29.53 -49.09 -13.88
CA ILE A 328 -28.47 -48.09 -13.75
C ILE A 328 -29.16 -46.74 -13.55
N GLN A 329 -28.87 -46.07 -12.44
CA GLN A 329 -29.39 -44.73 -12.16
C GLN A 329 -28.27 -43.71 -12.35
N ASP A 330 -28.50 -42.74 -13.24
CA ASP A 330 -27.65 -41.56 -13.37
C ASP A 330 -28.08 -40.54 -12.33
N ILE A 331 -27.20 -40.24 -11.38
CA ILE A 331 -27.36 -39.13 -10.44
C ILE A 331 -26.50 -37.99 -10.97
N SER A 332 -27.08 -37.21 -11.88
CA SER A 332 -26.53 -35.92 -12.27
C SER A 332 -27.16 -34.83 -11.40
N VAL A 333 -26.31 -34.00 -10.79
CA VAL A 333 -26.73 -32.82 -10.04
C VAL A 333 -26.42 -31.61 -10.91
N GLU A 334 -27.42 -30.77 -11.13
CA GLU A 334 -27.23 -29.49 -11.83
C GLU A 334 -26.34 -28.57 -10.97
N LEU A 335 -25.26 -28.05 -11.57
CA LEU A 335 -24.32 -27.18 -10.89
C LEU A 335 -24.90 -25.76 -10.81
N ARG A 336 -24.97 -25.18 -9.60
CA ARG A 336 -25.50 -23.83 -9.34
C ARG A 336 -24.51 -22.71 -9.69
N VAL A 337 -23.99 -22.74 -10.93
CA VAL A 337 -22.91 -21.85 -11.38
C VAL A 337 -23.37 -20.39 -11.44
N GLU A 338 -24.58 -20.15 -11.95
CA GLU A 338 -25.12 -18.79 -12.12
C GLU A 338 -25.40 -18.14 -10.77
N GLU A 339 -26.01 -18.85 -9.82
CA GLU A 339 -26.31 -18.33 -8.49
C GLU A 339 -25.02 -18.04 -7.70
N HIS A 340 -24.02 -18.91 -7.81
CA HIS A 340 -22.71 -18.66 -7.19
C HIS A 340 -22.00 -17.46 -7.80
N THR A 341 -22.03 -17.32 -9.12
CA THR A 341 -21.41 -16.18 -9.82
C THR A 341 -22.11 -14.87 -9.44
N ALA A 342 -23.45 -14.86 -9.40
CA ALA A 342 -24.22 -13.70 -8.97
C ALA A 342 -23.94 -13.32 -7.50
N ALA A 343 -23.85 -14.30 -6.60
CA ALA A 343 -23.53 -14.07 -5.20
C ALA A 343 -22.11 -13.50 -5.02
N ILE A 344 -21.12 -14.05 -5.73
CA ILE A 344 -19.73 -13.56 -5.71
C ILE A 344 -19.66 -12.13 -6.25
N ASN A 345 -20.31 -11.83 -7.38
CA ASN A 345 -20.35 -10.47 -7.94
C ASN A 345 -21.00 -9.45 -6.98
N ALA A 346 -22.07 -9.84 -6.27
CA ALA A 346 -22.68 -8.99 -5.26
C ALA A 346 -21.72 -8.68 -4.10
N LEU A 347 -21.01 -9.71 -3.60
CA LEU A 347 -20.02 -9.56 -2.53
C LEU A 347 -18.82 -8.72 -2.96
N LEU A 348 -18.34 -8.87 -4.20
CA LEU A 348 -17.28 -8.04 -4.78
C LEU A 348 -17.71 -6.56 -4.88
N ASN A 349 -18.97 -6.28 -5.21
CA ASN A 349 -19.50 -4.92 -5.23
C ASN A 349 -19.62 -4.32 -3.82
N TYR A 350 -20.04 -5.08 -2.82
CA TYR A 350 -20.02 -4.62 -1.43
C TYR A 350 -18.58 -4.33 -0.95
N LEU A 351 -17.64 -5.21 -1.29
CA LEU A 351 -16.23 -5.03 -0.96
C LEU A 351 -15.69 -3.75 -1.61
N ALA A 352 -15.94 -3.55 -2.92
CA ALA A 352 -15.53 -2.36 -3.64
C ALA A 352 -16.07 -1.10 -2.94
N MET A 353 -17.37 -1.08 -2.65
CA MET A 353 -18.00 0.04 -1.97
C MET A 353 -17.38 0.34 -0.59
N GLN A 354 -17.10 -0.67 0.23
CA GLN A 354 -16.54 -0.45 1.57
C GLN A 354 -15.06 -0.04 1.55
N THR A 355 -14.32 -0.49 0.54
CA THR A 355 -12.88 -0.23 0.41
C THR A 355 -12.58 1.02 -0.42
N GLY A 356 -13.60 1.69 -0.95
CA GLY A 356 -13.42 2.96 -1.67
C GLY A 356 -13.25 2.81 -3.18
N PHE A 357 -13.45 1.62 -3.73
CA PHE A 357 -13.59 1.39 -5.16
C PHE A 357 -15.04 1.62 -5.62
N SER A 358 -15.18 1.96 -6.90
CA SER A 358 -16.48 1.99 -7.57
C SER A 358 -17.04 0.59 -7.79
N ALA A 359 -18.37 0.48 -7.81
CA ALA A 359 -19.05 -0.77 -8.15
C ALA A 359 -18.63 -1.20 -9.56
N GLY A 360 -18.46 -2.50 -9.76
CA GLY A 360 -17.95 -3.06 -11.01
C GLY A 360 -16.42 -3.15 -11.10
N ALA A 361 -15.66 -2.58 -10.17
CA ALA A 361 -14.19 -2.59 -10.22
C ALA A 361 -13.57 -3.99 -10.22
N PHE A 362 -14.24 -4.97 -9.61
CA PHE A 362 -13.76 -6.35 -9.48
C PHE A 362 -14.68 -7.39 -10.11
N SER A 363 -15.84 -6.99 -10.66
CA SER A 363 -16.78 -7.94 -11.26
C SER A 363 -16.40 -8.25 -12.71
N PHE A 364 -16.73 -9.47 -13.15
CA PHE A 364 -16.45 -9.95 -14.50
C PHE A 364 -17.75 -10.04 -15.31
N ASP A 365 -18.11 -8.93 -15.94
CA ASP A 365 -19.40 -8.77 -16.63
C ASP A 365 -19.29 -9.04 -18.15
N GLY A 366 -18.06 -9.27 -18.65
CA GLY A 366 -17.80 -9.49 -20.07
C GLY A 366 -18.17 -8.30 -20.98
N GLN A 367 -18.52 -7.13 -20.43
CA GLN A 367 -18.84 -5.94 -21.22
C GLN A 367 -17.56 -5.30 -21.77
N GLY A 368 -17.51 -5.20 -23.09
CA GLY A 368 -16.39 -4.69 -23.88
C GLY A 368 -16.08 -3.20 -23.66
N VAL A 369 -14.96 -2.79 -24.26
CA VAL A 369 -14.33 -1.46 -24.23
C VAL A 369 -15.37 -0.34 -24.12
N LYS A 370 -15.49 0.21 -22.91
CA LYS A 370 -16.33 1.38 -22.60
C LYS A 370 -15.62 2.66 -23.02
N THR A 371 -16.39 3.72 -23.25
CA THR A 371 -15.85 5.04 -23.59
C THR A 371 -15.20 5.71 -22.35
N ALA A 372 -14.11 6.46 -22.53
CA ALA A 372 -13.31 6.99 -21.42
C ALA A 372 -14.11 7.84 -20.41
N THR A 373 -15.10 8.62 -20.88
CA THR A 373 -15.95 9.46 -20.03
C THR A 373 -16.92 8.66 -19.15
N GLU A 374 -17.41 7.51 -19.64
CA GLU A 374 -18.21 6.56 -18.85
C GLU A 374 -17.34 5.90 -17.77
N VAL A 375 -16.09 5.56 -18.10
CA VAL A 375 -15.12 4.99 -17.15
C VAL A 375 -14.79 5.97 -16.03
N VAL A 376 -14.63 7.27 -16.32
CA VAL A 376 -14.34 8.30 -15.31
C VAL A 376 -15.55 8.55 -14.39
N SER A 377 -16.76 8.59 -14.95
CA SER A 377 -17.99 8.79 -14.15
C SER A 377 -18.34 7.56 -13.30
N GLU A 378 -18.17 6.35 -13.83
CA GLU A 378 -18.29 5.10 -13.07
C GLU A 378 -17.23 5.01 -11.96
N ASN A 379 -15.97 5.38 -12.22
CA ASN A 379 -14.86 5.31 -11.26
C ASN A 379 -14.75 6.50 -10.28
N SER A 380 -15.77 7.35 -10.20
CA SER A 380 -15.74 8.56 -9.36
C SER A 380 -15.44 8.31 -7.88
N LYS A 381 -15.85 7.16 -7.32
CA LYS A 381 -15.54 6.80 -5.92
C LYS A 381 -14.09 6.37 -5.76
N THR A 382 -13.59 5.53 -6.67
CA THR A 382 -12.17 5.14 -6.71
C THR A 382 -11.28 6.38 -6.77
N PHE A 383 -11.60 7.33 -7.65
CA PHE A 383 -10.83 8.56 -7.79
C PHE A 383 -10.82 9.42 -6.53
N LYS A 384 -11.99 9.63 -5.90
CA LYS A 384 -12.07 10.38 -4.64
C LYS A 384 -11.25 9.73 -3.53
N THR A 385 -11.27 8.40 -3.44
CA THR A 385 -10.49 7.65 -2.45
C THR A 385 -8.99 7.75 -2.73
N LYS A 386 -8.58 7.65 -4.01
CA LYS A 386 -7.20 7.87 -4.45
C LYS A 386 -6.71 9.26 -4.02
N GLN A 387 -7.40 10.31 -4.46
CA GLN A 387 -7.07 11.71 -4.16
C GLN A 387 -7.00 11.99 -2.65
N SER A 388 -7.93 11.41 -1.89
CA SER A 388 -7.94 11.53 -0.43
C SER A 388 -6.69 10.95 0.23
N ASN A 389 -6.16 9.83 -0.29
CA ASN A 389 -4.89 9.28 0.21
C ASN A 389 -3.70 10.12 -0.26
N GLU A 390 -3.69 10.58 -1.52
CA GLU A 390 -2.62 11.43 -2.07
C GLU A 390 -2.40 12.69 -1.24
N THR A 391 -3.46 13.37 -0.78
CA THR A 391 -3.33 14.56 0.09
C THR A 391 -2.54 14.27 1.38
N ILE A 392 -2.79 13.13 2.04
CA ILE A 392 -2.04 12.78 3.26
C ILE A 392 -0.60 12.37 2.91
N LEU A 393 -0.41 11.66 1.80
CA LEU A 393 0.92 11.23 1.37
C LEU A 393 1.77 12.42 0.94
N GLU A 394 1.20 13.45 0.32
CA GLU A 394 1.87 14.70 -0.02
C GLU A 394 2.48 15.34 1.22
N ASP A 395 1.70 15.53 2.28
CA ASP A 395 2.17 16.10 3.54
C ASP A 395 3.27 15.24 4.19
N CYS A 396 3.12 13.90 4.14
CA CYS A 396 4.15 13.00 4.66
C CYS A 396 5.44 12.99 3.82
N ILE A 397 5.36 13.14 2.49
CA ILE A 397 6.53 13.24 1.61
C ILE A 397 7.25 14.57 1.83
N ARG A 398 6.51 15.67 2.06
CA ARG A 398 7.09 16.94 2.48
C ARG A 398 7.86 16.80 3.79
N ASP A 399 7.24 16.20 4.81
CA ASP A 399 7.88 15.90 6.09
C ASP A 399 9.13 15.00 5.90
N LEU A 400 9.09 14.04 4.97
CA LEU A 400 10.23 13.18 4.68
C LEU A 400 11.40 13.98 4.09
N VAL A 401 11.12 14.90 3.16
CA VAL A 401 12.13 15.80 2.60
C VAL A 401 12.75 16.66 3.69
N ASP A 402 11.94 17.25 4.57
CA ASP A 402 12.45 18.03 5.72
C ASP A 402 13.37 17.20 6.61
N VAL A 403 13.01 15.95 6.91
CA VAL A 403 13.86 15.06 7.72
C VAL A 403 15.17 14.71 6.99
N ILE A 404 15.15 14.54 5.66
CA ILE A 404 16.38 14.34 4.87
C ILE A 404 17.29 15.57 4.97
N VAL A 405 16.72 16.78 4.87
CA VAL A 405 17.47 18.04 5.00
C VAL A 405 18.06 18.19 6.41
N ASP A 406 17.28 17.92 7.45
CA ASP A 406 17.72 17.99 8.85
C ASP A 406 18.90 17.03 9.10
N ILE A 407 18.85 15.79 8.58
CA ILE A 407 19.95 14.82 8.67
C ILE A 407 21.16 15.26 7.84
N ALA A 408 20.95 15.79 6.64
CA ALA A 408 22.04 16.29 5.80
C ALA A 408 22.80 17.45 6.48
N ALA A 409 22.07 18.36 7.11
CA ALA A 409 22.64 19.48 7.87
C ALA A 409 23.44 18.99 9.08
N LEU A 410 22.91 17.99 9.82
CA LEU A 410 23.56 17.41 10.99
C LEU A 410 24.94 16.79 10.67
N TYR A 411 25.04 16.10 9.53
CA TYR A 411 26.28 15.42 9.11
C TYR A 411 27.12 16.22 8.10
N GLY A 412 26.65 17.39 7.66
CA GLY A 412 27.31 18.21 6.65
C GLY A 412 27.43 17.52 5.28
N THR A 413 26.46 16.67 4.92
CA THR A 413 26.49 15.85 3.71
C THR A 413 26.41 16.70 2.43
N PHE A 414 25.55 17.71 2.43
CA PHE A 414 25.42 18.69 1.34
C PHE A 414 24.92 20.04 1.87
N SER A 415 24.98 21.08 1.03
CA SER A 415 24.53 22.43 1.38
C SER A 415 23.01 22.46 1.57
N THR A 416 22.57 22.84 2.76
CA THR A 416 21.14 22.98 3.08
C THR A 416 20.74 24.45 3.14
N THR A 417 19.47 24.73 2.85
CA THR A 417 18.84 26.04 3.04
C THR A 417 17.59 25.83 3.90
N GLU A 418 17.19 26.82 4.68
CA GLU A 418 15.92 26.77 5.45
C GLU A 418 14.73 27.33 4.68
N ASP A 419 14.96 27.93 3.50
CA ASP A 419 13.95 28.60 2.68
C ASP A 419 13.77 27.86 1.36
N TYR A 420 12.93 26.83 1.38
CA TYR A 420 12.53 26.07 0.22
C TYR A 420 11.07 25.62 0.30
N GLU A 421 10.44 25.45 -0.85
CA GLU A 421 9.09 24.91 -0.99
C GLU A 421 9.15 23.54 -1.67
N VAL A 422 8.43 22.57 -1.10
CA VAL A 422 8.31 21.21 -1.64
C VAL A 422 6.92 21.02 -2.25
N THR A 423 6.88 20.71 -3.54
CA THR A 423 5.65 20.40 -4.28
C THR A 423 5.69 18.96 -4.77
N VAL A 424 4.68 18.16 -4.40
CA VAL A 424 4.53 16.78 -4.87
C VAL A 424 3.39 16.74 -5.88
N THR A 425 3.66 16.24 -7.08
CA THR A 425 2.65 16.09 -8.13
C THR A 425 2.48 14.61 -8.46
N PHE A 426 1.28 14.10 -8.20
CA PHE A 426 0.88 12.74 -8.57
C PHE A 426 0.36 12.72 -10.02
N ASP A 427 0.46 11.55 -10.67
CA ASP A 427 -0.02 11.38 -12.05
C ASP A 427 -1.53 11.08 -12.07
N ASP A 428 -2.30 12.05 -12.56
CA ASP A 428 -3.76 11.99 -12.73
C ASP A 428 -4.22 11.55 -14.13
N SER A 429 -3.31 11.00 -14.96
CA SER A 429 -3.63 10.58 -16.33
C SER A 429 -4.75 9.55 -16.48
N ILE A 430 -5.24 8.95 -15.40
CA ILE A 430 -6.38 8.01 -15.39
C ILE A 430 -7.73 8.72 -15.16
N ALA A 431 -7.75 9.93 -14.59
CA ALA A 431 -8.97 10.48 -14.00
C ALA A 431 -9.49 11.78 -14.61
N GLU A 432 -8.62 12.65 -15.12
CA GLU A 432 -9.12 13.79 -15.87
C GLU A 432 -9.26 13.39 -17.33
N ASP A 433 -10.49 13.49 -17.84
CA ASP A 433 -10.67 13.72 -19.27
C ASP A 433 -9.92 15.03 -19.55
N GLN A 434 -8.64 14.93 -19.95
CA GLN A 434 -7.80 16.08 -20.27
C GLN A 434 -8.55 17.00 -21.22
N THR A 435 -9.39 16.43 -22.10
CA THR A 435 -10.32 17.16 -22.97
C THR A 435 -11.29 18.04 -22.18
N ALA A 436 -11.90 17.56 -21.09
CA ALA A 436 -12.85 18.32 -20.28
C ALA A 436 -12.17 19.48 -19.52
N GLU A 437 -11.01 19.25 -18.90
CA GLU A 437 -10.27 20.33 -18.22
C GLU A 437 -9.71 21.33 -19.25
N ILE A 438 -9.17 20.87 -20.39
CA ILE A 438 -8.77 21.74 -21.51
C ILE A 438 -9.97 22.56 -22.00
N ASN A 439 -11.14 21.94 -22.22
CA ASN A 439 -12.34 22.64 -22.68
C ASN A 439 -12.81 23.69 -21.66
N LYS A 440 -12.74 23.38 -20.36
CA LYS A 440 -13.05 24.32 -19.28
C LYS A 440 -12.06 25.47 -19.24
N GLN A 441 -10.75 25.22 -19.36
CA GLN A 441 -9.74 26.27 -19.41
C GLN A 441 -9.89 27.14 -20.66
N ILE A 442 -10.18 26.54 -21.83
CA ILE A 442 -10.54 27.27 -23.06
C ILE A 442 -11.74 28.18 -22.81
N LEU A 443 -12.79 27.68 -22.18
CA LEU A 443 -14.00 28.45 -21.88
C LEU A 443 -13.70 29.62 -20.91
N LEU A 444 -12.89 29.39 -19.86
CA LEU A 444 -12.49 30.42 -18.90
C LEU A 444 -11.65 31.51 -19.53
N VAL A 445 -10.70 31.15 -20.40
CA VAL A 445 -9.88 32.11 -21.16
C VAL A 445 -10.74 32.88 -22.16
N THR A 446 -11.64 32.20 -22.86
CA THR A 446 -12.56 32.82 -23.82
C THR A 446 -13.50 33.82 -23.15
N ASN A 447 -14.00 33.48 -21.96
CA ASN A 447 -14.85 34.36 -21.15
C ASN A 447 -14.06 35.40 -20.33
N GLN A 448 -12.72 35.49 -20.52
CA GLN A 448 -11.84 36.45 -19.84
C GLN A 448 -11.84 36.33 -18.30
N LEU A 449 -12.14 35.15 -17.77
CA LEU A 449 -12.17 34.87 -16.33
C LEU A 449 -10.83 34.37 -15.78
N THR A 450 -9.90 33.97 -16.64
CA THR A 450 -8.54 33.56 -16.26
C THR A 450 -7.50 34.04 -17.29
N SER A 451 -6.24 34.18 -16.87
CA SER A 451 -5.15 34.53 -17.78
C SER A 451 -4.68 33.30 -18.57
N LYS A 452 -4.15 33.53 -19.78
CA LYS A 452 -3.57 32.45 -20.61
C LYS A 452 -2.42 31.74 -19.90
N VAL A 453 -1.62 32.46 -19.12
CA VAL A 453 -0.52 31.88 -18.32
C VAL A 453 -1.06 30.91 -17.28
N LYS A 454 -2.06 31.30 -16.48
CA LYS A 454 -2.67 30.42 -15.47
C LYS A 454 -3.38 29.22 -16.09
N ALA A 455 -3.99 29.39 -17.26
CA ALA A 455 -4.58 28.27 -17.99
C ALA A 455 -3.50 27.28 -18.47
N LEU A 456 -2.39 27.76 -19.03
CA LEU A 456 -1.28 26.90 -19.47
C LEU A 456 -0.60 26.18 -18.30
N MET A 457 -0.41 26.85 -17.16
CA MET A 457 0.10 26.20 -15.94
C MET A 457 -0.79 25.03 -15.51
N LYS A 458 -2.12 25.22 -15.52
CA LYS A 458 -3.06 24.17 -15.13
C LYS A 458 -3.18 23.05 -16.16
N VAL A 459 -3.21 23.36 -17.45
CA VAL A 459 -3.34 22.36 -18.52
C VAL A 459 -2.08 21.49 -18.64
N HIS A 460 -0.90 22.08 -18.47
CA HIS A 460 0.37 21.39 -18.69
C HIS A 460 1.12 21.01 -17.41
N GLY A 461 0.62 21.41 -16.23
CA GLY A 461 1.27 21.12 -14.94
C GLY A 461 2.66 21.75 -14.80
N ILE A 462 2.90 22.88 -15.47
CA ILE A 462 4.21 23.55 -15.54
C ILE A 462 4.29 24.76 -14.62
N SER A 463 5.51 25.15 -14.23
CA SER A 463 5.76 26.34 -13.41
C SER A 463 5.33 27.63 -14.11
N GLU A 464 5.17 28.73 -13.35
CA GLU A 464 4.77 30.02 -13.93
C GLU A 464 5.80 30.53 -14.95
N GLU A 465 7.09 30.34 -14.68
CA GLU A 465 8.17 30.76 -15.59
C GLU A 465 8.15 29.97 -16.90
N GLU A 466 7.89 28.66 -16.84
CA GLU A 466 7.77 27.81 -18.02
C GLU A 466 6.51 28.13 -18.83
N ALA A 467 5.38 28.38 -18.16
CA ALA A 467 4.14 28.79 -18.82
C ALA A 467 4.28 30.12 -19.56
N GLN A 468 5.05 31.07 -19.01
CA GLN A 468 5.37 32.33 -19.68
C GLN A 468 6.27 32.11 -20.91
N LYS A 469 7.25 31.20 -20.84
CA LYS A 469 8.09 30.84 -22.00
C LYS A 469 7.25 30.20 -23.10
N LEU A 470 6.38 29.27 -22.75
CA LEU A 470 5.48 28.60 -23.69
C LEU A 470 4.53 29.60 -24.37
N LEU A 471 3.96 30.54 -23.59
CA LEU A 471 3.11 31.59 -24.14
C LEU A 471 3.87 32.49 -25.12
N LYS A 472 5.13 32.82 -24.85
CA LYS A 472 5.99 33.59 -25.77
C LYS A 472 6.22 32.85 -27.07
N GLN A 473 6.53 31.55 -27.01
CA GLN A 473 6.69 30.70 -28.20
C GLN A 473 5.41 30.67 -29.04
N ILE A 474 4.24 30.48 -28.42
CA ILE A 474 2.94 30.50 -29.10
C ILE A 474 2.69 31.86 -29.79
N ILE A 475 3.08 32.97 -29.17
CA ILE A 475 2.94 34.31 -29.78
C ILE A 475 3.88 34.46 -30.98
N GLU A 476 5.11 33.98 -30.90
CA GLU A 476 6.08 34.01 -32.00
C GLU A 476 5.60 33.14 -33.19
N GLU A 477 5.08 31.95 -32.93
CA GLU A 477 4.49 31.07 -33.94
C GLU A 477 3.30 31.74 -34.65
N ASN A 478 2.39 32.35 -33.89
CA ASN A 478 1.24 33.06 -34.46
C ASN A 478 1.66 34.30 -35.26
N ARG A 479 2.77 34.96 -34.89
CA ARG A 479 3.31 36.10 -35.63
C ARG A 479 3.88 35.70 -36.99
N MET A 480 4.49 34.51 -37.09
CA MET A 480 4.99 33.97 -38.36
C MET A 480 3.87 33.43 -39.26
N ALA A 481 2.70 33.10 -38.69
CA ALA A 481 1.55 32.56 -39.43
C ALA A 481 0.62 33.63 -40.04
N MET A 482 0.76 34.91 -39.67
CA MET A 482 0.05 36.00 -40.36
C MET A 482 0.81 36.37 -41.63
N PRO A 483 0.22 36.24 -42.84
CA PRO A 483 0.85 36.74 -44.06
C PRO A 483 1.04 38.24 -43.91
N GLU A 484 2.27 38.73 -44.11
CA GLU A 484 2.55 40.16 -44.22
C GLU A 484 1.55 40.79 -45.18
N ASN A 485 0.83 41.79 -44.69
CA ASN A 485 -0.05 42.61 -45.50
C ASN A 485 0.74 43.20 -46.67
N VAL A 486 0.39 42.76 -47.87
CA VAL A 486 0.25 43.52 -49.13
C VAL A 486 1.02 44.84 -49.17
N ASP A 487 2.12 44.79 -49.92
CA ASP A 487 2.82 45.86 -50.66
C ASP A 487 2.06 47.20 -50.78
N PHE A 488 2.61 48.26 -50.18
CA PHE A 488 2.42 49.64 -50.62
C PHE A 488 3.73 50.39 -50.44
N PHE A 489 4.28 50.85 -51.57
CA PHE A 489 5.50 51.65 -51.77
C PHE A 489 6.80 50.89 -52.03
N ASN A 490 6.93 50.37 -53.25
CA ASN A 490 8.17 50.50 -54.01
C ASN A 490 7.84 50.96 -55.45
N LEU A 491 8.78 51.65 -56.08
CA LEU A 491 8.72 52.49 -57.32
C LEU A 491 8.54 53.98 -56.98
N GLU A 492 9.45 54.90 -57.28
CA GLU A 492 10.66 54.89 -58.12
C GLU A 492 11.38 56.25 -57.87
N GLY A 493 12.72 56.29 -57.89
CA GLY A 493 13.43 57.58 -57.85
C GLY A 493 14.91 57.53 -57.49
N ASN A 494 15.70 56.89 -58.35
CA ASN A 494 17.16 56.73 -58.33
C ASN A 494 17.97 58.04 -58.13
N PRO A 495 19.14 58.04 -57.45
CA PRO A 495 20.17 59.04 -57.74
C PRO A 495 21.58 58.43 -57.88
N GLN A 496 22.13 58.47 -59.10
CA GLN A 496 23.57 58.51 -59.48
C GLN A 496 23.58 58.76 -60.99
N GLN A 497 24.34 59.63 -61.64
CA GLN A 497 25.43 60.57 -61.34
C GLN A 497 25.59 61.41 -62.63
N GLN A 498 25.82 62.72 -62.56
CA GLN A 498 26.68 63.38 -63.57
C GLN A 498 27.21 64.72 -63.08
N ASN A 499 28.49 64.90 -63.36
CA ASN A 499 29.39 65.96 -62.94
C ASN A 499 29.33 67.17 -63.90
N ASN A 500 29.86 68.29 -63.41
CA ASN A 500 30.37 69.48 -64.13
C ASN A 500 29.40 70.58 -64.58
N GLY A 501 29.83 71.81 -64.30
CA GLY A 501 29.17 73.06 -64.62
C GLY A 501 29.72 73.80 -65.84
N GLY A 502 29.21 75.04 -66.01
CA GLY A 502 29.55 76.04 -67.04
C GLY A 502 28.86 75.73 -68.38
N GLU A 503 28.06 76.60 -69.00
CA GLU A 503 27.86 78.05 -68.99
C GLU A 503 26.38 78.43 -69.03
#